data_AF-A0A1I0Q6M0-F1
#
_entry.id   AF-A0A1I0Q6M0-F1
#
_cell.length_a   1.000
_cell.length_b   1.000
_cell.length_c   1.000
_cell.angle_alpha   90.00
_cell.angle_beta   90.00
_cell.angle_gamma   90.00
#
_symmetry.space_group_name_H-M   'P 1'
#
loop_
_entity.id
_entity.type
_entity.pdbx_description
1 polymer ?
#
loop_
_entity_poly.entity_id
_entity_poly.type
_entity_poly.pdbx_seq_one_letter_code
_entity_poly.pdbx_strand_id
1 'polypeptide(L)' 'MRNDVETDDFETPSLPTCPVCGAPVTLLIATGPVEGTARPCGCSVPPGTLQRD' A
#
# COMPACT_ATOMS: atom_id res chain seq x y z
N MET A 1 -15.15 13.66 35.42
CA MET A 1 -14.60 14.11 34.11
C MET A 1 -14.58 12.86 33.25
N ARG A 2 -15.55 12.71 32.34
CA ARG A 2 -15.53 11.58 31.39
C ARG A 2 -14.46 11.94 30.38
N ASN A 3 -13.38 11.16 30.34
CA ASN A 3 -12.42 11.23 29.25
C ASN A 3 -13.09 10.52 28.08
N ASP A 4 -13.86 11.27 27.30
CA ASP A 4 -14.20 10.90 25.94
C ASP A 4 -12.85 10.84 25.20
N VAL A 5 -12.32 9.63 25.09
CA VAL A 5 -11.26 9.32 24.12
C VAL A 5 -11.90 9.63 22.78
N GLU A 6 -11.59 10.82 22.28
CA GLU A 6 -11.63 11.11 20.86
C GLU A 6 -10.67 10.10 20.25
N THR A 7 -11.23 8.96 19.84
CA THR A 7 -10.58 8.11 18.86
C THR A 7 -10.54 8.98 17.62
N ASP A 8 -9.51 9.81 17.53
CA ASP A 8 -8.97 10.25 16.26
C ASP A 8 -8.88 8.94 15.47
N ASP A 9 -9.78 8.79 14.50
CA ASP A 9 -9.66 7.83 13.42
C ASP A 9 -8.28 8.13 12.83
N PHE A 10 -7.24 7.56 13.43
CA PHE A 10 -5.95 7.40 12.83
C PHE A 10 -6.26 6.46 11.68
N GLU A 11 -6.77 7.03 10.58
CA GLU A 11 -6.94 6.37 9.30
C GLU A 11 -5.53 5.92 8.94
N THR A 12 -5.17 4.73 9.38
CA THR A 12 -3.95 4.09 8.94
C THR A 12 -4.12 4.04 7.43
N PRO A 13 -3.28 4.77 6.66
CA PRO A 13 -3.53 4.93 5.24
C PRO A 13 -3.62 3.53 4.66
N SER A 14 -4.77 3.22 4.07
CA SER A 14 -5.05 1.88 3.53
C SER A 14 -3.94 1.54 2.55
N LEU A 15 -3.13 0.54 2.90
CA LEU A 15 -2.01 0.15 2.05
C LEU A 15 -2.56 -0.36 0.72
N PRO A 16 -1.98 0.07 -0.42
CA PRO A 16 -2.40 -0.44 -1.70
C PRO A 16 -2.20 -1.96 -1.73
N THR A 17 -3.14 -2.68 -2.32
CA THR A 17 -3.02 -4.13 -2.49
C THR A 17 -2.37 -4.46 -3.83
N CYS A 18 -1.63 -5.57 -3.85
CA CYS A 18 -0.93 -6.03 -5.04
C CYS A 18 -1.96 -6.53 -6.06
N PRO A 19 -2.00 -5.98 -7.28
CA PRO A 19 -2.99 -6.39 -8.30
C PRO A 19 -2.82 -7.84 -8.78
N VAL A 20 -1.68 -8.48 -8.48
CA VAL A 20 -1.37 -9.85 -8.92
C VAL A 20 -1.83 -10.90 -7.91
N CYS A 21 -1.65 -10.63 -6.61
CA CYS A 21 -1.89 -11.61 -5.55
C CYS A 21 -2.81 -11.12 -4.42
N GLY A 22 -3.21 -9.85 -4.42
CA GLY A 22 -4.06 -9.23 -3.40
C GLY A 22 -3.35 -8.93 -2.07
N ALA A 23 -2.05 -9.22 -1.94
CA ALA A 23 -1.30 -8.95 -0.71
C ALA A 23 -1.08 -7.43 -0.49
N PRO A 24 -1.08 -6.93 0.74
CA PRO A 24 -0.79 -5.52 1.02
C PRO A 24 0.65 -5.17 0.63
N VAL A 25 0.81 -4.09 -0.13
CA VAL A 25 2.09 -3.58 -0.59
C VAL A 25 2.55 -2.46 0.31
N THR A 26 3.66 -2.68 1.00
CA THR A 26 4.31 -1.65 1.83
C THR A 26 5.45 -0.96 1.11
N LEU A 27 6.02 -1.61 0.08
CA LEU A 27 7.13 -1.08 -0.70
C LEU A 27 7.04 -1.55 -2.15
N LEU A 28 7.22 -0.63 -3.08
CA LEU A 28 7.37 -0.92 -4.50
C LEU A 28 8.76 -0.49 -4.95
N ILE A 29 9.54 -1.44 -5.49
CA ILE A 29 10.87 -1.18 -6.03
C ILE A 29 10.73 -1.06 -7.55
N ALA A 30 10.81 0.15 -8.09
CA ALA A 30 10.82 0.33 -9.55
C ALA A 30 12.13 -0.25 -10.13
N THR A 31 12.02 -1.30 -10.94
CA THR A 31 13.14 -1.92 -11.66
C THR A 31 13.27 -1.35 -13.07
N GLY A 32 12.25 -0.66 -13.56
CA GLY A 32 12.24 0.03 -14.84
C GLY A 32 11.11 1.07 -14.93
N PRO A 33 10.97 1.74 -16.08
CA PRO A 33 9.97 2.78 -16.28
C PRO A 33 8.53 2.25 -16.27
N VAL A 34 8.34 0.98 -16.63
CA VAL A 34 7.02 0.32 -16.73
C VAL A 34 6.89 -0.89 -15.80
N GLU A 35 7.93 -1.24 -15.04
CA GLU A 35 7.96 -2.42 -14.17
C GLU A 35 8.57 -2.09 -12.80
N GLY A 36 7.98 -2.67 -11.76
CA GLY A 36 8.50 -2.64 -10.40
C GLY A 36 8.11 -3.89 -9.63
N THR A 37 8.85 -4.20 -8.58
CA THR A 37 8.60 -5.37 -7.72
C THR A 37 7.89 -4.94 -6.44
N ALA A 38 6.68 -5.46 -6.23
CA ALA A 38 5.92 -5.24 -5.01
C ALA A 38 6.47 -6.13 -3.89
N ARG A 39 6.67 -5.57 -2.69
CA ARG A 39 7.07 -6.30 -1.48
C ARG A 39 5.97 -6.23 -0.43
N PRO A 40 5.72 -7.34 0.31
CA PRO A 40 6.56 -8.55 0.44
C PRO A 40 6.31 -9.66 -0.58
N CYS A 41 5.27 -9.59 -1.41
CA CYS A 41 4.87 -10.69 -2.31
C CYS A 41 5.88 -11.02 -3.41
N GLY A 42 6.74 -10.08 -3.81
CA GLY A 42 7.71 -10.25 -4.89
C GLY A 42 7.11 -10.22 -6.29
N CYS A 43 5.84 -9.83 -6.44
CA CYS A 43 5.19 -9.78 -7.75
C CYS A 43 5.73 -8.60 -8.59
N SER A 44 5.95 -8.83 -9.89
CA SER A 44 6.20 -7.76 -10.85
C SER A 44 4.89 -7.06 -11.17
N VAL A 45 4.84 -5.73 -10.96
CA VAL A 45 3.67 -4.89 -11.20
C VAL A 45 4.09 -3.57 -11.86
N PRO A 46 3.22 -2.92 -12.64
CA PRO A 46 3.53 -1.61 -13.20
C PRO A 46 3.56 -0.57 -12.08
N PRO A 47 4.57 0.33 -12.04
CA PRO A 47 4.69 1.31 -10.95
C PRO A 47 3.55 2.34 -10.93
N GLY A 48 2.84 2.54 -12.06
CA GLY A 48 1.71 3.45 -12.16
C GLY A 48 0.36 2.89 -11.66
N THR A 49 0.27 1.59 -11.32
CA THR A 49 -1.01 1.00 -10.87
C THR A 49 -1.22 1.10 -9.37
N LEU A 50 -0.19 1.43 -8.60
CA LEU A 50 -0.28 1.60 -7.14
C LEU A 50 -0.44 3.08 -6.81
N GLN A 51 -1.61 3.65 -7.09
CA GLN A 51 -1.97 4.98 -6.61
C GLN A 51 -2.56 4.82 -5.19
N ARG A 52 -2.01 5.58 -4.23
CA ARG A 52 -2.65 5.77 -2.92
C ARG A 52 -3.81 6.74 -3.14
N ASP A 53 -5.03 6.29 -2.88
CA ASP A 53 -6.21 7.17 -2.80
C ASP A 53 -6.05 8.17 -1.65
#